data_AF-A0A7S0HJ78-F1
#
_entry.id   AF-A0A7S0HJ78-F1
#
_cell.length_a   1.000
_cell.length_b   1.000
_cell.length_c   1.000
_cell.angle_alpha   90.00
_cell.angle_beta   90.00
_cell.angle_gamma   90.00
#
_symmetry.space_group_name_H-M   'P 1'
#
loop_
_entity.id
_entity.type
_entity.pdbx_description
1 polymer ?
#
loop_
_entity_poly.entity_id
_entity_poly.type
_entity_poly.pdbx_seq_one_letter_code
_entity_poly.pdbx_strand_id
1 'polypeptide(L)'
;GVQAMKHLGSEAYTGHGKQQEGTEQVPLLNFSRWLQQNVVAEDFVVVKMDIEGSEYEVLPSLLRSRAVTLVDELLLEVHYSRNSWKDKDRGAYCSAKRTAETEPGAACIHRSEAVRWITYLRSLCIHAHEWR
;
A
#
# COMPACT_ATOMS: atom_id res chain seq x y z
N GLY A 1 5.18 3.70 5.35
CA GLY A 1 5.57 4.74 4.36
C GLY A 1 5.94 4.07 3.04
N VAL A 2 5.58 4.67 1.89
CA VAL A 2 6.01 4.17 0.57
C VAL A 2 7.45 4.62 0.31
N GLN A 3 8.39 3.68 0.22
CA GLN A 3 9.76 3.99 -0.16
C GLN A 3 10.01 3.48 -1.58
N ALA A 4 10.18 4.41 -2.53
CA ALA A 4 10.66 4.13 -3.87
C ALA A 4 12.14 4.50 -3.92
N MET A 5 13.03 3.51 -4.03
CA MET A 5 14.47 3.76 -4.16
C MET A 5 14.81 4.03 -5.63
N LYS A 6 15.07 5.30 -5.97
CA LYS A 6 15.90 5.66 -7.13
C LYS A 6 17.32 5.94 -6.61
N HIS A 7 18.35 5.35 -7.22
CA HIS A 7 19.74 5.67 -6.89
C HIS A 7 20.08 7.09 -7.37
N LEU A 8 19.86 8.09 -6.50
CA LEU A 8 20.27 9.48 -6.67
C LEU A 8 20.71 10.03 -5.29
N GLY A 9 21.84 10.74 -5.27
CA GLY A 9 22.63 11.12 -4.10
C GLY A 9 21.86 11.85 -2.99
N SER A 10 22.22 11.54 -1.75
CA SER A 10 21.62 12.05 -0.52
C SER A 10 22.02 13.49 -0.20
N GLU A 11 21.04 14.38 -0.05
CA GLU A 11 21.16 15.55 0.82
C GLU A 11 20.36 15.31 2.11
N ALA A 12 21.02 15.55 3.24
CA ALA A 12 20.57 15.22 4.58
C ALA A 12 19.57 16.25 5.11
N TYR A 13 18.50 15.79 5.78
CA TYR A 13 17.68 16.63 6.65
C TYR A 13 17.94 16.27 8.11
N THR A 14 18.48 17.24 8.85
CA THR A 14 18.67 17.20 10.31
C THR A 14 17.43 17.75 11.02
N GLY A 15 17.01 17.14 12.12
CA GLY A 15 16.05 17.75 13.04
C GLY A 15 15.71 16.88 14.24
N HIS A 16 16.31 17.19 15.40
CA HIS A 16 15.86 16.73 16.72
C HIS A 16 14.74 17.64 17.24
N GLY A 17 13.69 17.08 17.83
CA GLY A 17 12.72 17.84 18.62
C GLY A 17 11.52 16.99 19.06
N LYS A 18 11.38 16.74 20.37
CA LYS A 18 10.14 16.20 20.98
C LYS A 18 9.08 17.31 21.00
N GLN A 19 7.80 17.00 20.71
CA GLN A 19 6.61 17.34 21.53
C GLN A 19 5.25 17.04 20.87
N GLN A 20 4.35 16.45 21.68
CA GLN A 20 2.87 16.54 21.82
C GLN A 20 1.91 16.51 20.61
N GLU A 21 0.85 15.71 20.80
CA GLU A 21 -0.28 15.42 19.90
C GLU A 21 -1.00 16.68 19.39
N GLY A 22 -0.70 17.04 18.15
CA GLY A 22 -1.57 17.83 17.28
C GLY A 22 -1.88 17.00 16.04
N THR A 23 -3.12 17.03 15.55
CA THR A 23 -3.42 16.47 14.22
C THR A 23 -2.75 17.36 13.18
N GLU A 24 -1.57 16.97 12.74
CA GLU A 24 -0.87 17.62 11.65
C GLU A 24 -1.49 17.17 10.33
N GLN A 25 -1.94 18.13 9.51
CA GLN A 25 -2.38 17.82 8.15
C GLN A 25 -1.16 17.63 7.26
N VAL A 26 -0.88 16.37 6.94
CA VAL A 26 0.19 16.01 6.02
C VAL A 26 -0.40 15.90 4.61
N PRO A 27 0.19 16.55 3.58
CA PRO A 27 -0.26 16.40 2.20
C PRO A 27 -0.22 14.94 1.74
N LEU A 28 -1.32 14.45 1.14
CA LEU A 28 -1.37 13.10 0.59
C LEU A 28 -0.71 13.07 -0.79
N LEU A 29 0.25 12.16 -0.95
CA LEU A 29 0.87 11.86 -2.24
C LEU A 29 -0.07 11.00 -3.10
N ASN A 30 -0.44 11.49 -4.28
CA ASN A 30 -1.04 10.62 -5.30
C ASN A 30 0.05 9.76 -5.95
N PHE A 31 0.25 8.56 -5.43
CA PHE A 31 1.36 7.70 -5.82
C PHE A 31 1.32 7.29 -7.29
N SER A 32 0.13 6.95 -7.84
CA SER A 32 -0.02 6.61 -9.27
C SER A 32 0.44 7.74 -10.18
N ARG A 33 0.02 8.98 -9.87
CA ARG A 33 0.43 10.17 -10.62
C ARG A 33 1.93 10.41 -10.51
N TRP A 34 2.47 10.25 -9.30
CA TRP A 34 3.90 10.43 -9.07
C TRP A 34 4.73 9.46 -9.91
N LEU A 35 4.37 8.17 -9.95
CA LEU A 35 5.05 7.19 -10.81
C LEU A 35 5.01 7.63 -12.28
N GLN A 36 3.83 7.94 -12.81
CA GLN A 36 3.68 8.33 -14.22
C GLN A 36 4.44 9.59 -14.61
N GLN A 37 4.70 10.49 -13.66
CA GLN A 37 5.43 11.74 -13.91
C GLN A 37 6.94 11.62 -13.71
N ASN A 38 7.40 10.66 -12.92
CA ASN A 38 8.79 10.60 -12.46
C ASN A 38 9.52 9.32 -12.87
N VAL A 39 8.82 8.31 -13.38
CA VAL A 39 9.38 7.00 -13.75
C VAL A 39 9.14 6.75 -15.24
N VAL A 40 10.19 6.27 -15.91
CA VAL A 40 10.12 5.79 -17.30
C VAL A 40 10.27 4.26 -17.34
N ALA A 41 9.90 3.64 -18.46
CA ALA A 41 9.84 2.18 -18.57
C ALA A 41 11.22 1.50 -18.46
N GLU A 42 12.30 2.26 -18.67
CA GLU A 42 13.68 1.80 -18.56
C GLU A 42 14.22 1.82 -17.12
N ASP A 43 13.54 2.50 -16.21
CA ASP A 43 13.90 2.49 -14.79
C ASP A 43 13.58 1.13 -14.17
N PHE A 44 14.49 0.60 -13.34
CA PHE A 44 14.17 -0.53 -12.47
C PHE A 44 13.60 -0.02 -11.15
N VAL A 45 12.35 -0.36 -10.84
CA VAL A 45 11.60 0.20 -9.71
C VAL A 45 11.16 -0.87 -8.74
N VAL A 46 11.66 -0.72 -7.50
CA VAL A 46 11.23 -1.52 -6.35
C VAL A 46 10.39 -0.64 -5.43
N VAL A 47 9.19 -1.11 -5.09
CA VAL A 47 8.28 -0.44 -4.16
C VAL A 47 8.09 -1.30 -2.93
N LYS A 48 8.39 -0.73 -1.75
CA LYS A 48 7.90 -1.25 -0.48
C LYS A 48 6.63 -0.50 -0.09
N MET A 49 5.54 -1.24 0.11
CA MET A 49 4.23 -0.72 0.47
C MET A 49 3.78 -1.30 1.80
N ASP A 50 3.84 -0.43 2.81
CA ASP A 50 3.36 -0.64 4.18
C ASP A 50 2.80 0.72 4.60
N ILE A 51 1.49 0.88 4.48
CA ILE A 51 0.75 2.14 4.63
C ILE A 51 -0.53 1.95 5.47
N GLU A 52 -0.48 0.99 6.39
CA GLU A 52 -1.44 0.83 7.49
C GLU A 52 -2.91 0.83 7.02
N GLY A 53 -3.25 -0.07 6.10
CA GLY A 53 -4.61 -0.23 5.56
C GLY A 53 -4.91 0.65 4.34
N SER A 54 -4.07 1.61 3.99
CA SER A 54 -4.27 2.40 2.76
C SER A 54 -3.92 1.60 1.48
N GLU A 55 -3.37 0.38 1.60
CA GLU A 55 -3.10 -0.50 0.46
C GLU A 55 -4.38 -0.78 -0.35
N TYR A 56 -5.52 -0.82 0.35
CA TYR A 56 -6.82 -1.12 -0.23
C TYR A 56 -7.37 -0.01 -1.13
N GLU A 57 -6.83 1.19 -1.02
CA GLU A 57 -7.13 2.31 -1.91
C GLU A 57 -6.05 2.48 -2.97
N VAL A 58 -4.78 2.42 -2.55
CA VAL A 58 -3.62 2.68 -3.42
C VAL A 58 -3.45 1.58 -4.47
N LEU A 59 -3.51 0.30 -4.11
CA LEU A 59 -3.26 -0.78 -5.07
C LEU A 59 -4.34 -0.83 -6.18
N PRO A 60 -5.66 -0.73 -5.89
CA PRO A 60 -6.65 -0.60 -6.94
C PRO A 60 -6.49 0.67 -7.78
N SER A 61 -6.03 1.78 -7.21
CA SER A 61 -5.72 3.01 -7.95
C SER A 61 -4.57 2.81 -8.94
N LEU A 62 -3.49 2.13 -8.52
CA LEU A 62 -2.35 1.77 -9.38
C LEU A 62 -2.78 0.86 -10.54
N LEU A 63 -3.67 -0.10 -10.26
CA LEU A 63 -4.23 -1.00 -11.29
C LEU A 63 -5.10 -0.24 -12.30
N ARG A 64 -6.03 0.59 -11.82
CA ARG A 64 -6.93 1.37 -12.71
C ARG A 64 -6.17 2.36 -13.59
N SER A 65 -5.18 3.03 -13.03
CA SER A 65 -4.34 3.99 -13.75
C SER A 65 -3.27 3.33 -14.62
N ARG A 66 -3.08 2.02 -14.50
CA ARG A 66 -1.97 1.24 -15.08
C ARG A 66 -0.58 1.69 -14.62
N ALA A 67 -0.47 2.58 -13.63
CA ALA A 67 0.83 3.00 -13.09
C ALA A 67 1.62 1.84 -12.47
N VAL A 68 0.94 0.75 -12.09
CA VAL A 68 1.60 -0.47 -11.58
C VAL A 68 2.59 -1.09 -12.56
N THR A 69 2.44 -0.85 -13.87
CA THR A 69 3.35 -1.41 -14.89
C THR A 69 4.73 -0.74 -14.90
N LEU A 70 4.89 0.34 -14.14
CA LEU A 70 6.16 1.02 -13.91
C LEU A 70 6.88 0.49 -12.66
N VAL A 71 6.42 -0.63 -12.09
CA VAL A 71 6.98 -1.26 -10.90
C VAL A 71 7.39 -2.69 -11.25
N ASP A 72 8.67 -3.00 -11.09
CA ASP A 72 9.22 -4.33 -11.33
C ASP A 72 9.00 -5.25 -10.12
N GLU A 73 9.27 -4.73 -8.91
CA GLU A 73 9.11 -5.48 -7.67
C GLU A 73 8.23 -4.74 -6.66
N LEU A 74 7.28 -5.46 -6.07
CA LEU A 74 6.38 -4.94 -5.04
C LEU A 74 6.48 -5.77 -3.77
N LEU A 75 7.04 -5.19 -2.72
CA LEU A 75 7.04 -5.73 -1.36
C LEU A 75 5.82 -5.16 -0.63
N LEU A 76 4.76 -5.95 -0.53
CA LEU A 76 3.47 -5.53 0.01
C LEU A 76 3.25 -6.12 1.41
N GLU A 77 3.14 -5.27 2.42
CA GLU A 77 2.60 -5.67 3.71
C GLU A 77 1.07 -5.63 3.66
N VAL A 78 0.45 -6.77 3.94
CA VAL A 78 -1.00 -6.86 3.92
C VAL A 78 -1.52 -6.73 5.34
N HIS A 79 -2.19 -5.62 5.61
CA HIS A 79 -2.80 -5.34 6.90
C HIS A 79 -4.08 -6.16 7.12
N TYR A 80 -3.95 -7.34 7.75
CA TYR A 80 -5.07 -8.24 8.05
C TYR A 80 -5.94 -7.74 9.22
N SER A 81 -7.19 -8.19 9.27
CA SER A 81 -8.04 -7.97 10.45
C SER A 81 -7.41 -8.59 11.70
N ARG A 82 -7.16 -7.76 12.71
CA ARG A 82 -6.62 -8.16 14.02
C ARG A 82 -7.56 -9.09 14.80
N ASN A 83 -8.83 -9.16 14.42
CA ASN A 83 -9.88 -9.93 15.11
C ASN A 83 -10.18 -11.30 14.47
N SER A 84 -9.39 -11.74 13.48
CA SER A 84 -9.60 -13.00 12.74
C SER A 84 -9.68 -14.27 13.59
N TRP A 85 -9.28 -14.22 14.87
CA TRP A 85 -9.33 -15.35 15.81
C TRP A 85 -10.64 -15.49 16.59
N LYS A 86 -11.44 -14.43 16.75
CA LYS A 86 -12.67 -14.46 17.57
C LYS A 86 -13.97 -14.53 16.75
N ASP A 87 -13.92 -14.23 15.45
CA ASP A 87 -15.09 -14.35 14.58
C ASP A 87 -15.20 -15.77 14.02
N LYS A 88 -15.99 -16.61 14.70
CA LYS A 88 -16.35 -17.96 14.23
C LYS A 88 -17.26 -17.95 12.99
N ASP A 89 -17.71 -16.78 12.57
CA ASP A 89 -18.52 -16.60 11.36
C ASP A 89 -17.63 -16.33 10.15
N ARG A 90 -17.28 -17.43 9.48
CA ARG A 90 -16.59 -17.48 8.19
C ARG A 90 -17.34 -16.64 7.14
N GLY A 91 -16.93 -15.38 6.97
CA GLY A 91 -17.29 -14.56 5.80
C GLY A 91 -17.91 -13.18 6.07
N ALA A 92 -18.26 -12.83 7.32
CA ALA A 92 -18.99 -11.59 7.59
C ALA A 92 -18.08 -10.35 7.84
N TYR A 93 -16.90 -10.52 8.44
CA TYR A 93 -16.11 -9.36 8.90
C TYR A 93 -15.50 -8.52 7.76
N CYS A 94 -15.10 -9.14 6.64
CA CYS A 94 -14.54 -8.42 5.47
C CYS A 94 -15.61 -7.99 4.44
N SER A 95 -16.85 -8.49 4.54
CA SER A 95 -17.93 -8.12 3.62
C SER A 95 -18.82 -6.99 4.16
N ALA A 96 -18.85 -6.78 5.48
CA ALA A 96 -19.71 -5.79 6.14
C ALA A 96 -19.20 -4.33 6.12
N LYS A 97 -17.93 -4.07 5.77
CA LYS A 97 -17.34 -2.71 5.82
C LYS A 97 -17.30 -1.98 4.47
N ARG A 98 -18.33 -2.18 3.65
CA ARG A 98 -18.58 -1.35 2.46
C ARG A 98 -19.61 -0.24 2.74
N THR A 99 -19.92 0.01 4.01
CA THR A 99 -20.78 1.09 4.48
C THR A 99 -19.91 2.22 5.01
N ALA A 100 -20.32 3.45 4.71
CA ALA A 100 -19.57 4.71 4.76
C ALA A 100 -19.11 5.22 6.16
N GLU A 101 -18.92 4.34 7.13
CA GLU A 101 -18.80 4.69 8.57
C GLU A 101 -17.56 4.12 9.26
N THR A 102 -16.57 3.62 8.52
CA THR A 102 -15.29 3.23 9.11
C THR A 102 -14.32 4.39 9.10
N GLU A 103 -13.70 4.65 10.26
CA GLU A 103 -12.49 5.48 10.41
C GLU A 103 -11.55 5.30 9.21
N PRO A 104 -11.07 6.38 8.57
CA PRO A 104 -10.12 6.31 7.46
C PRO A 104 -8.91 5.44 7.85
N GLY A 105 -8.64 4.37 7.10
CA GLY A 105 -7.56 3.41 7.37
C GLY A 105 -8.00 2.05 7.95
N ALA A 106 -9.27 1.85 8.29
CA ALA A 106 -9.75 0.58 8.87
C ALA A 106 -10.24 -0.48 7.86
N ALA A 107 -9.79 -0.40 6.60
CA ALA A 107 -10.01 -1.46 5.62
C ALA A 107 -9.03 -2.60 5.92
N CYS A 108 -9.50 -3.84 5.93
CA CYS A 108 -8.66 -5.02 6.10
C CYS A 108 -9.27 -6.17 5.30
N ILE A 109 -8.44 -7.01 4.71
CA ILE A 109 -8.90 -8.17 3.94
C ILE A 109 -8.53 -9.48 4.62
N HIS A 110 -9.25 -10.54 4.26
CA HIS A 110 -8.93 -11.89 4.69
C HIS A 110 -7.68 -12.39 3.95
N ARG A 111 -6.90 -13.27 4.59
CA ARG A 111 -5.67 -13.84 4.03
C ARG A 111 -5.84 -14.45 2.64
N SER A 112 -6.99 -15.07 2.37
CA SER A 112 -7.30 -15.63 1.04
C SER A 112 -7.39 -14.56 -0.05
N GLU A 113 -7.93 -13.38 0.25
CA GLU A 113 -8.04 -12.28 -0.71
C GLU A 113 -6.66 -11.66 -0.96
N ALA A 114 -5.83 -11.57 0.07
CA ALA A 114 -4.45 -11.10 -0.06
C ALA A 114 -3.61 -11.99 -0.98
N VAL A 115 -3.76 -13.31 -0.83
CA VAL A 115 -3.14 -14.29 -1.73
C VAL A 115 -3.61 -14.05 -3.17
N ARG A 116 -4.91 -13.81 -3.39
CA ARG A 116 -5.44 -13.50 -4.74
C ARG A 116 -4.82 -12.24 -5.33
N TRP A 117 -4.64 -11.18 -4.53
CA TRP A 117 -3.99 -9.95 -4.98
C TRP A 117 -2.55 -10.18 -5.42
N ILE A 118 -1.75 -10.87 -4.59
CA ILE A 118 -0.36 -11.19 -4.92
C ILE A 118 -0.29 -12.06 -6.18
N THR A 119 -1.15 -13.07 -6.30
CA THR A 119 -1.22 -13.92 -7.50
C THR A 119 -1.59 -13.11 -8.74
N TYR A 120 -2.55 -12.19 -8.62
CA TYR A 120 -2.97 -11.35 -9.74
C TYR A 120 -1.84 -10.41 -10.18
N LEU A 121 -1.14 -9.74 -9.25
CA LEU A 121 0.01 -8.89 -9.58
C LEU A 121 1.12 -9.67 -10.29
N ARG A 122 1.40 -10.89 -9.84
CA ARG A 122 2.37 -11.79 -10.51
C ARG A 122 1.94 -12.16 -11.92
N SER A 123 0.63 -12.30 -12.17
CA SER A 123 0.11 -12.54 -13.52
C SER A 123 0.31 -11.34 -14.47
N LEU A 124 0.58 -10.15 -13.92
CA LEU A 124 0.93 -8.94 -14.67
C LEU A 124 2.45 -8.75 -14.80
N CYS A 125 3.24 -9.81 -14.56
CA CYS A 125 4.71 -9.80 -14.57
C CYS A 125 5.37 -8.92 -13.49
N ILE A 126 4.65 -8.57 -12.42
CA ILE A 126 5.22 -7.83 -11.28
C ILE A 126 5.72 -8.85 -10.25
N HIS A 127 6.97 -8.73 -9.79
CA HIS A 127 7.51 -9.56 -8.73
C HIS A 127 6.93 -9.12 -7.37
N ALA A 128 5.74 -9.62 -7.04
CA ALA A 128 5.02 -9.24 -5.81
C ALA A 128 5.28 -10.23 -4.66
N HIS A 129 5.61 -9.71 -3.47
CA HIS A 129 5.91 -10.48 -2.26
C HIS A 129 5.13 -9.94 -1.07
N GLU A 130 4.76 -10.84 -0.17
CA GLU A 130 4.30 -10.47 1.16
C GLU A 130 5.51 -10.02 1.99
N TRP A 131 5.51 -8.77 2.45
CA TRP A 131 6.47 -8.25 3.41
C TRP A 131 6.01 -8.62 4.84
N ARG A 132 6.96 -8.94 5.72
CA ARG A 132 6.75 -9.29 7.13
C ARG A 132 7.67 -8.49 8.04
#